data_AF-A0A7K2QN08-F1
#
_entry.id   AF-A0A7K2QN08-F1
#
_cell.length_a   1.000
_cell.length_b   1.000
_cell.length_c   1.000
_cell.angle_alpha   90.00
_cell.angle_beta   90.00
_cell.angle_gamma   90.00
#
_symmetry.space_group_name_H-M   'P 1'
#
loop_
_entity.id
_entity.type
_entity.pdbx_description
1 polymer ?
#
loop_
_entity_poly.entity_id
_entity_poly.type
_entity_poly.pdbx_seq_one_letter_code
_entity_poly.pdbx_strand_id
1 'polypeptide(L)'
;ADGSLRYVLLLPGTSFGRLSNSTPQDLVGAFDGLLRTDTTYTRAAKKLLRRAGVPTGAEIMIVGHSLGGMTAMNLASDVEVCATYRVSHVIAIGSPIDSKRPADHTTRVISLVNKHDVIPGLDGRGPASPHDIPESWVELAWLDESYDYPLSHAPQAYSDALRGEFTHFRDQVNKLISDYDGEVVGNQPYMLRDK
;
A
#
# COMPACT_ATOMS: atom_id res chain seq x y z
N ALA A 1 14.53 -0.48 -21.90
CA ALA A 1 13.27 -1.20 -21.62
C ALA A 1 13.31 -2.55 -22.31
N ASP A 2 12.85 -3.60 -21.65
CA ASP A 2 12.85 -5.00 -22.15
C ASP A 2 11.67 -5.32 -23.09
N GLY A 3 10.83 -4.34 -23.39
CA GLY A 3 9.65 -4.48 -24.25
C GLY A 3 8.44 -5.13 -23.56
N SER A 4 8.54 -5.45 -22.27
CA SER A 4 7.44 -6.06 -21.52
C SER A 4 6.41 -5.03 -21.08
N LEU A 5 5.13 -5.35 -21.24
CA LEU A 5 4.04 -4.54 -20.71
C LEU A 5 3.78 -4.90 -19.25
N ARG A 6 3.90 -3.92 -18.36
CA ARG A 6 3.66 -4.06 -16.92
C ARG A 6 2.57 -3.08 -16.46
N TYR A 7 1.87 -3.44 -15.39
CA TYR A 7 0.73 -2.66 -14.89
C TYR A 7 1.01 -2.14 -13.48
N VAL A 8 0.62 -0.89 -13.23
CA VAL A 8 0.69 -0.28 -11.91
C VAL A 8 -0.71 0.05 -11.44
N LEU A 9 -1.12 -0.52 -10.31
CA LEU A 9 -2.39 -0.21 -9.65
C LEU A 9 -2.13 0.74 -8.49
N LEU A 10 -2.65 1.97 -8.58
CA LEU A 10 -2.55 2.98 -7.54
C LEU A 10 -3.83 3.01 -6.70
N LEU A 11 -3.71 2.79 -5.40
CA LEU A 11 -4.82 2.73 -4.45
C LEU A 11 -4.69 3.87 -3.44
N PRO A 12 -5.42 4.99 -3.62
CA PRO A 12 -5.42 6.06 -2.63
C PRO A 12 -6.01 5.58 -1.30
N GLY A 13 -5.56 6.19 -0.20
CA GLY A 13 -6.22 6.08 1.08
C GLY A 13 -7.61 6.75 1.06
N THR A 14 -8.40 6.50 2.09
CA THR A 14 -9.63 7.26 2.32
C THR A 14 -9.31 8.70 2.70
N SER A 15 -10.12 9.67 2.26
CA SER A 15 -10.03 11.02 2.79
C SER A 15 -10.42 11.01 4.27
N PHE A 16 -9.42 10.99 5.16
CA PHE A 16 -9.58 11.20 6.61
C PHE A 16 -10.06 12.61 6.96
N GLY A 17 -10.43 13.46 5.99
CA GLY A 17 -10.99 14.79 6.20
C GLY A 17 -12.30 14.84 7.01
N ARG A 18 -12.90 13.69 7.36
CA ARG A 18 -14.00 13.59 8.34
C ARG A 18 -13.56 13.20 9.76
N LEU A 19 -12.29 12.87 9.95
CA LEU A 19 -11.69 12.40 11.20
C LEU A 19 -10.72 13.45 11.77
N SER A 20 -10.85 14.73 11.39
CA SER A 20 -9.95 15.80 11.86
C SER A 20 -9.99 16.03 13.39
N ASN A 21 -10.92 15.36 14.10
CA ASN A 21 -11.08 15.41 15.55
C ASN A 21 -11.12 14.00 16.19
N SER A 22 -10.57 12.97 15.54
CA SER A 22 -10.67 11.59 16.04
C SER A 22 -9.57 11.25 17.03
N THR A 23 -9.94 10.56 18.10
CA THR A 23 -8.99 10.02 19.07
C THR A 23 -8.29 8.79 18.49
N PRO A 24 -7.10 8.40 19.00
CA PRO A 24 -6.46 7.15 18.61
C PRO A 24 -7.39 5.92 18.74
N GLN A 25 -8.30 5.91 19.71
CA GLN A 25 -9.26 4.83 19.94
C GLN A 25 -10.31 4.74 18.82
N ASP A 26 -10.80 5.88 18.33
CA ASP A 26 -11.75 5.91 17.21
C ASP A 26 -11.11 5.39 15.92
N LEU A 27 -9.83 5.71 15.71
CA LEU A 27 -9.05 5.21 14.59
C LEU A 27 -8.85 3.70 14.70
N VAL A 28 -8.42 3.18 15.86
CA VAL A 28 -8.28 1.72 16.09
C VAL A 28 -9.58 1.00 15.76
N GLY A 29 -10.73 1.48 16.26
CA GLY A 29 -12.02 0.86 16.00
C GLY A 29 -12.43 0.88 14.52
N ALA A 30 -12.14 1.98 13.81
CA ALA A 30 -12.37 2.07 12.36
C ALA A 30 -11.48 1.09 11.57
N PHE A 31 -10.23 0.91 12.00
CA PHE A 31 -9.28 0.01 11.35
C PHE A 31 -9.53 -1.47 11.65
N ASP A 32 -9.96 -1.82 12.87
CA ASP A 32 -10.30 -3.20 13.24
C ASP A 32 -11.37 -3.79 12.30
N GLY A 33 -12.40 -2.98 11.97
CA GLY A 33 -13.41 -3.36 10.98
C GLY A 33 -12.88 -3.59 9.56
N LEU A 34 -11.70 -3.03 9.24
CA LEU A 34 -11.06 -3.08 7.92
C LEU A 34 -9.92 -4.11 7.83
N LEU A 35 -9.54 -4.76 8.95
CA LEU A 35 -8.52 -5.82 8.97
C LEU A 35 -8.90 -7.03 8.11
N ARG A 36 -10.20 -7.22 7.83
CA ARG A 36 -10.71 -8.27 6.94
C ARG A 36 -10.09 -8.18 5.55
N THR A 37 -9.85 -9.34 4.92
CA THR A 37 -9.33 -9.40 3.55
C THR A 37 -10.37 -9.06 2.48
N ASP A 38 -11.66 -9.35 2.73
CA ASP A 38 -12.76 -9.05 1.80
C ASP A 38 -13.49 -7.73 2.16
N THR A 39 -12.83 -6.59 1.92
CA THR A 39 -13.43 -5.27 2.07
C THR A 39 -14.17 -4.82 0.79
N THR A 40 -15.08 -3.86 0.90
CA THR A 40 -15.72 -3.23 -0.27
C THR A 40 -14.69 -2.66 -1.24
N TYR A 41 -13.62 -2.05 -0.72
CA TYR A 41 -12.52 -1.53 -1.53
C TYR A 41 -11.76 -2.65 -2.25
N THR A 42 -11.48 -3.77 -1.58
CA THR A 42 -10.84 -4.94 -2.20
C THR A 42 -11.70 -5.51 -3.33
N ARG A 43 -13.00 -5.71 -3.12
CA ARG A 43 -13.92 -6.16 -4.19
C ARG A 43 -13.98 -5.18 -5.35
N ALA A 44 -13.96 -3.88 -5.06
CA ALA A 44 -13.96 -2.84 -6.07
C ALA A 44 -12.67 -2.84 -6.90
N ALA A 45 -11.51 -3.00 -6.26
CA ALA A 45 -10.22 -3.12 -6.94
C ALA A 45 -10.12 -4.38 -7.82
N LYS A 46 -10.65 -5.53 -7.37
CA LYS A 46 -10.77 -6.74 -8.21
C LYS A 46 -11.63 -6.50 -9.45
N LYS A 47 -12.78 -5.83 -9.29
CA LYS A 47 -13.67 -5.47 -10.42
C LYS A 47 -12.99 -4.50 -11.38
N LEU A 48 -12.21 -3.56 -10.83
CA LEU A 48 -11.44 -2.59 -11.58
C LEU A 48 -10.41 -3.27 -12.50
N LEU A 49 -9.56 -4.17 -11.98
CA LEU A 49 -8.56 -4.87 -12.79
C LEU A 49 -9.19 -5.58 -14.00
N ARG A 50 -10.33 -6.23 -13.80
CA ARG A 50 -11.11 -6.84 -14.89
C ARG A 50 -11.66 -5.81 -15.88
N ARG A 51 -12.19 -4.69 -15.39
CA ARG A 51 -12.76 -3.62 -16.23
C ARG A 51 -11.71 -2.85 -17.04
N ALA A 52 -10.51 -2.72 -16.51
CA ALA A 52 -9.37 -2.12 -17.19
C ALA A 52 -8.80 -3.02 -18.29
N GLY A 53 -9.26 -4.27 -18.38
CA GLY A 53 -8.78 -5.22 -19.39
C GLY A 53 -7.34 -5.67 -19.12
N VAL A 54 -6.91 -5.67 -17.84
CA VAL A 54 -5.60 -6.22 -17.48
C VAL A 54 -5.62 -7.71 -17.83
N PRO A 55 -4.70 -8.19 -18.70
CA PRO A 55 -4.72 -9.55 -19.20
C PRO A 55 -4.30 -10.54 -18.09
N THR A 56 -4.80 -11.77 -18.18
CA THR A 56 -4.34 -12.87 -17.34
C THR A 56 -2.83 -13.07 -17.53
N GLY A 57 -2.10 -13.29 -16.43
CA GLY A 57 -0.64 -13.42 -16.41
C GLY A 57 0.12 -12.09 -16.44
N ALA A 58 -0.58 -10.95 -16.51
CA ALA A 58 0.06 -9.64 -16.42
C ALA A 58 0.88 -9.49 -15.13
N GLU A 59 2.04 -8.85 -15.25
CA GLU A 59 2.85 -8.45 -14.09
C GLU A 59 2.30 -7.14 -13.52
N ILE A 60 1.95 -7.14 -12.23
CA ILE A 60 1.30 -6.00 -11.57
C ILE A 60 2.08 -5.59 -10.32
N MET A 61 2.39 -4.30 -10.24
CA MET A 61 2.81 -3.64 -9.00
C MET A 61 1.60 -2.90 -8.43
N ILE A 62 1.36 -3.07 -7.13
CA ILE A 62 0.26 -2.41 -6.43
C ILE A 62 0.84 -1.44 -5.41
N VAL A 63 0.51 -0.16 -5.54
CA VAL A 63 0.97 0.91 -4.64
C VAL A 63 -0.23 1.46 -3.89
N GLY A 64 -0.18 1.48 -2.57
CA GLY A 64 -1.31 1.89 -1.75
C GLY A 64 -0.90 2.72 -0.54
N HIS A 65 -1.66 3.79 -0.29
CA HIS A 65 -1.52 4.62 0.92
C HIS A 65 -2.62 4.30 1.92
N SER A 66 -2.29 4.18 3.21
CA SER A 66 -3.27 3.95 4.28
C SER A 66 -4.19 2.76 3.99
N LEU A 67 -5.50 2.94 3.91
CA LEU A 67 -6.46 1.89 3.50
C LEU A 67 -6.16 1.29 2.12
N GLY A 68 -5.58 2.07 1.21
CA GLY A 68 -5.12 1.58 -0.08
C GLY A 68 -3.97 0.58 0.04
N GLY A 69 -3.07 0.75 1.01
CA GLY A 69 -1.99 -0.20 1.30
C GLY A 69 -2.53 -1.52 1.86
N MET A 70 -3.51 -1.45 2.76
CA MET A 70 -4.21 -2.65 3.26
C MET A 70 -4.92 -3.38 2.12
N THR A 71 -5.56 -2.63 1.22
CA THR A 71 -6.23 -3.18 0.04
C THR A 71 -5.22 -3.81 -0.92
N ALA A 72 -4.05 -3.21 -1.10
CA ALA A 72 -2.96 -3.78 -1.89
C ALA A 72 -2.51 -5.13 -1.33
N MET A 73 -2.31 -5.21 -0.02
CA MET A 73 -1.96 -6.46 0.65
C MET A 73 -3.10 -7.49 0.62
N ASN A 74 -4.36 -7.07 0.76
CA ASN A 74 -5.50 -7.96 0.59
C ASN A 74 -5.55 -8.58 -0.81
N LEU A 75 -5.22 -7.81 -1.86
CA LEU A 75 -5.14 -8.32 -3.24
C LEU A 75 -3.96 -9.28 -3.40
N ALA A 76 -2.81 -8.98 -2.82
CA ALA A 76 -1.63 -9.85 -2.86
C ALA A 76 -1.79 -11.13 -2.03
N SER A 77 -2.60 -11.11 -0.97
CA SER A 77 -2.97 -12.29 -0.17
C SER A 77 -4.06 -13.15 -0.83
N ASP A 78 -4.70 -12.66 -1.89
CA ASP A 78 -5.81 -13.35 -2.52
C ASP A 78 -5.33 -14.35 -3.57
N VAL A 79 -5.62 -15.63 -3.34
CA VAL A 79 -5.18 -16.74 -4.21
C VAL A 79 -5.76 -16.64 -5.61
N GLU A 80 -7.01 -16.17 -5.78
CA GLU A 80 -7.61 -16.03 -7.10
C GLU A 80 -6.98 -14.89 -7.89
N VAL A 81 -6.67 -13.77 -7.21
CA VAL A 81 -5.94 -12.64 -7.80
C VAL A 81 -4.55 -13.10 -8.24
N CYS A 82 -3.81 -13.80 -7.38
CA CYS A 82 -2.45 -14.28 -7.68
C CYS A 82 -2.43 -15.42 -8.72
N ALA A 83 -3.51 -16.19 -8.84
CA ALA A 83 -3.66 -17.17 -9.92
C ALA A 83 -3.97 -16.49 -11.27
N THR A 84 -4.63 -15.33 -11.25
CA THR A 84 -5.01 -14.59 -12.45
C THR A 84 -3.89 -13.65 -12.92
N TYR A 85 -3.18 -13.01 -12.00
CA TYR A 85 -2.16 -12.00 -12.25
C TYR A 85 -0.89 -12.32 -11.48
N ARG A 86 0.27 -11.94 -12.04
CA ARG A 86 1.53 -12.01 -11.31
C ARG A 86 1.72 -10.72 -10.51
N VAL A 87 1.30 -10.74 -9.24
CA VAL A 87 1.56 -9.63 -8.32
C VAL A 87 3.03 -9.65 -7.95
N SER A 88 3.84 -8.78 -8.56
CA SER A 88 5.30 -8.80 -8.38
C SER A 88 5.75 -7.94 -7.20
N HIS A 89 5.05 -6.82 -6.97
CA HIS A 89 5.41 -5.85 -5.94
C HIS A 89 4.17 -5.29 -5.24
N VAL A 90 4.28 -5.11 -3.92
CA VAL A 90 3.38 -4.28 -3.14
C VAL A 90 4.19 -3.18 -2.46
N ILE A 91 3.81 -1.92 -2.69
CA ILE A 91 4.34 -0.77 -1.96
C ILE A 91 3.24 -0.23 -1.06
N ALA A 92 3.38 -0.43 0.25
CA ALA A 92 2.45 0.04 1.26
C ALA A 92 3.03 1.28 1.94
N ILE A 93 2.28 2.38 1.92
CA ILE A 93 2.71 3.68 2.44
C ILE A 93 1.81 4.06 3.60
N GLY A 94 2.37 4.20 4.80
CA GLY A 94 1.62 4.57 5.99
C GLY A 94 0.46 3.61 6.27
N SER A 95 0.65 2.31 6.12
CA SER A 95 -0.43 1.32 6.11
C SER A 95 -0.18 0.20 7.12
N PRO A 96 -1.20 -0.23 7.89
CA PRO A 96 -1.05 -1.35 8.80
C PRO A 96 -1.18 -2.67 8.03
N ILE A 97 -0.04 -3.31 7.76
CA ILE A 97 0.04 -4.52 6.92
C ILE A 97 0.80 -5.68 7.57
N ASP A 98 1.29 -5.51 8.78
CA ASP A 98 2.16 -6.44 9.50
C ASP A 98 1.51 -7.81 9.74
N SER A 99 0.19 -7.87 9.82
CA SER A 99 -0.60 -9.11 9.93
C SER A 99 -0.87 -9.83 8.61
N LYS A 100 -0.49 -9.25 7.46
CA LYS A 100 -0.84 -9.76 6.12
C LYS A 100 0.35 -10.41 5.43
N ARG A 101 0.12 -11.41 4.59
CA ARG A 101 1.17 -12.10 3.82
C ARG A 101 0.71 -12.31 2.37
N PRO A 102 1.56 -12.05 1.36
CA PRO A 102 1.23 -12.39 -0.02
C PRO A 102 1.00 -13.90 -0.17
N ALA A 103 0.09 -14.29 -1.06
CA ALA A 103 -0.14 -15.69 -1.40
C ALA A 103 1.03 -16.27 -2.22
N ASP A 104 1.68 -15.45 -3.04
CA ASP A 104 2.91 -15.79 -3.76
C ASP A 104 4.14 -15.25 -3.00
N HIS A 105 4.99 -16.15 -2.51
CA HIS A 105 6.21 -15.82 -1.77
C HIS A 105 7.26 -15.06 -2.59
N THR A 106 7.12 -15.01 -3.93
CA THR A 106 7.99 -14.20 -4.80
C THR A 106 7.56 -12.73 -4.85
N THR A 107 6.38 -12.39 -4.32
CA THR A 107 5.91 -11.00 -4.22
C THR A 107 6.82 -10.20 -3.30
N ARG A 108 7.43 -9.13 -3.81
CA ARG A 108 8.24 -8.21 -3.00
C ARG A 108 7.35 -7.19 -2.30
N VAL A 109 7.47 -7.09 -0.98
CA VAL A 109 6.71 -6.11 -0.18
C VAL A 109 7.65 -5.03 0.32
N ILE A 110 7.28 -3.77 0.06
CA ILE A 110 7.99 -2.57 0.50
C ILE A 110 7.04 -1.78 1.38
N SER A 111 7.40 -1.60 2.66
CA SER A 111 6.65 -0.82 3.64
C SER A 111 7.37 0.50 3.90
N LEU A 112 6.66 1.61 3.73
CA LEU A 112 7.16 2.96 4.01
C LEU A 112 6.42 3.51 5.22
N VAL A 113 7.16 3.81 6.29
CA VAL A 113 6.61 4.12 7.62
C VAL A 113 7.19 5.43 8.16
N ASN A 114 6.34 6.44 8.34
CA ASN A 114 6.67 7.54 9.25
C ASN A 114 6.36 7.09 10.67
N LYS A 115 7.33 7.11 11.58
CA LYS A 115 7.15 6.68 12.98
C LYS A 115 6.29 7.65 13.80
N HIS A 116 6.02 8.86 13.32
CA HIS A 116 5.02 9.78 13.88
C HIS A 116 3.60 9.52 13.33
N ASP A 117 3.47 8.66 12.32
CA ASP A 117 2.18 8.17 11.86
C ASP A 117 1.72 7.02 12.76
N VAL A 118 0.57 7.21 13.41
CA VAL A 118 -0.01 6.19 14.30
C VAL A 118 -0.66 5.04 13.53
N ILE A 119 -0.98 5.24 12.25
CA ILE A 119 -1.77 4.30 11.45
C ILE A 119 -1.04 2.97 11.17
N PRO A 120 0.25 2.94 10.77
CA PRO A 120 0.99 1.70 10.55
C PRO A 120 0.99 0.74 11.73
N GLY A 121 0.92 1.25 12.98
CA GLY A 121 0.95 0.42 14.18
C GLY A 121 -0.40 -0.21 14.56
N LEU A 122 -1.49 0.13 13.87
CA LEU A 122 -2.85 -0.21 14.31
C LEU A 122 -3.26 -1.67 14.11
N ASP A 123 -2.57 -2.45 13.27
CA ASP A 123 -2.83 -3.90 13.14
C ASP A 123 -2.07 -4.75 14.16
N GLY A 124 -1.58 -4.12 15.23
CA GLY A 124 -1.07 -4.80 16.43
C GLY A 124 0.43 -4.61 16.67
N ARG A 125 1.10 -3.65 16.03
CA ARG A 125 2.50 -3.32 16.31
C ARG A 125 2.63 -2.38 17.51
N GLY A 126 2.40 -2.93 18.70
CA GLY A 126 2.88 -2.36 19.98
C GLY A 126 4.16 -3.06 20.45
N PRO A 127 4.77 -2.65 21.59
CA PRO A 127 5.92 -3.33 22.20
C PRO A 127 5.68 -4.81 22.59
N ALA A 128 4.47 -5.34 22.33
CA ALA A 128 4.08 -6.74 22.53
C ALA A 128 3.57 -7.41 21.23
N SER A 129 3.89 -6.88 20.05
CA SER A 129 3.46 -7.47 18.79
C SER A 129 4.13 -8.81 18.53
N PRO A 130 3.37 -9.87 18.18
CA PRO A 130 3.94 -11.17 17.81
C PRO A 130 4.37 -11.24 16.32
N HIS A 131 4.20 -10.16 15.56
CA HIS A 131 4.46 -10.16 14.12
C HIS A 131 5.83 -9.54 13.83
N ASP A 132 6.83 -10.39 13.64
CA ASP A 132 8.06 -9.97 13.00
C ASP A 132 7.79 -9.65 11.52
N ILE A 133 8.44 -8.60 11.04
CA ILE A 133 8.50 -8.30 9.61
C ILE A 133 9.21 -9.48 8.94
N PRO A 134 8.60 -10.13 7.93
CA PRO A 134 9.28 -11.20 7.21
C PRO A 134 10.61 -10.70 6.65
N GLU A 135 11.67 -11.52 6.72
CA GLU A 135 12.99 -11.16 6.18
C GLU A 135 12.94 -10.77 4.69
N SER A 136 11.92 -11.23 3.95
CA SER A 136 11.71 -10.92 2.54
C SER A 136 11.11 -9.54 2.29
N TRP A 137 10.69 -8.82 3.33
CA TRP A 137 10.11 -7.47 3.23
C TRP A 137 11.18 -6.41 3.42
N VAL A 138 11.00 -5.29 2.72
CA VAL A 138 11.81 -4.09 2.93
C VAL A 138 10.95 -3.08 3.68
N GLU A 139 11.22 -2.88 4.96
CA GLU A 139 10.63 -1.77 5.71
C GLU A 139 11.63 -0.60 5.80
N LEU A 140 11.20 0.58 5.35
CA LEU A 140 11.93 1.82 5.50
C LEU A 140 11.13 2.74 6.42
N ALA A 141 11.68 2.99 7.61
CA ALA A 141 11.01 3.75 8.65
C ALA A 141 11.83 4.97 9.08
N TRP A 142 11.20 6.14 9.19
CA TRP A 142 11.85 7.39 9.58
C TRP A 142 11.07 8.17 10.65
N LEU A 143 11.67 9.24 11.15
CA LEU A 143 11.05 10.30 11.94
C LEU A 143 11.30 11.61 11.17
N ASP A 144 10.30 12.47 11.07
CA ASP A 144 10.44 13.79 10.44
C ASP A 144 9.71 14.88 11.27
N GLU A 145 9.71 16.13 10.79
CA GLU A 145 9.05 17.25 11.48
C GLU A 145 7.52 17.21 11.41
N SER A 146 6.91 16.24 10.71
CA SER A 146 5.46 16.06 10.73
C SER A 146 5.06 15.28 11.99
N TYR A 147 5.05 15.98 13.12
CA TYR A 147 4.77 15.38 14.43
C TYR A 147 3.29 15.04 14.62
N ASP A 148 2.39 15.89 14.11
CA ASP A 148 0.98 15.82 14.45
C ASP A 148 0.17 15.02 13.42
N TYR A 149 -0.61 14.06 13.89
CA TYR A 149 -1.72 13.50 13.10
C TYR A 149 -2.80 14.60 12.91
N PRO A 150 -3.41 14.73 11.71
CA PRO A 150 -3.34 13.85 10.54
C PRO A 150 -2.22 14.19 9.54
N LEU A 151 -1.37 15.20 9.81
CA LEU A 151 -0.32 15.62 8.88
C LEU A 151 0.73 14.53 8.69
N SER A 152 1.15 13.87 9.77
CA SER A 152 2.09 12.73 9.74
C SER A 152 1.62 11.56 8.87
N HIS A 153 0.30 11.44 8.67
CA HIS A 153 -0.32 10.40 7.86
C HIS A 153 -0.63 10.83 6.42
N ALA A 154 -0.47 12.12 6.07
CA ALA A 154 -0.85 12.63 4.75
C ALA A 154 0.08 12.07 3.66
N PRO A 155 -0.45 11.67 2.48
CA PRO A 155 0.39 11.17 1.39
C PRO A 155 1.38 12.23 0.88
N GLN A 156 1.05 13.52 1.03
CA GLN A 156 1.97 14.63 0.76
C GLN A 156 3.18 14.62 1.72
N ALA A 157 2.98 14.39 3.02
CA ALA A 157 4.09 14.34 3.98
C ALA A 157 5.07 13.20 3.62
N TYR A 158 4.56 12.01 3.29
CA TYR A 158 5.37 10.90 2.79
C TYR A 158 6.14 11.25 1.51
N SER A 159 5.48 11.90 0.54
CA SER A 159 6.10 12.35 -0.70
C SER A 159 7.20 13.38 -0.46
N ASP A 160 6.96 14.37 0.40
CA ASP A 160 7.90 15.45 0.68
C ASP A 160 9.12 14.93 1.44
N ALA A 161 8.92 14.04 2.42
CA ALA A 161 9.98 13.31 3.10
C ALA A 161 10.90 12.58 2.11
N LEU A 162 10.32 11.78 1.20
CA LEU A 162 11.06 11.01 0.19
C LEU A 162 11.72 11.86 -0.90
N ARG A 163 11.26 13.10 -1.11
CA ARG A 163 11.87 14.06 -2.05
C ARG A 163 12.92 14.96 -1.40
N GLY A 164 12.86 15.11 -0.08
CA GLY A 164 13.78 15.90 0.72
C GLY A 164 14.78 15.01 1.45
N GLU A 165 14.69 15.01 2.78
CA GLU A 165 15.66 14.38 3.68
C GLU A 165 15.85 12.86 3.42
N PHE A 166 14.79 12.16 3.06
CA PHE A 166 14.79 10.70 2.88
C PHE A 166 14.94 10.28 1.41
N THR A 167 15.64 11.09 0.61
CA THR A 167 15.93 10.77 -0.80
C THR A 167 16.65 9.41 -0.96
N HIS A 168 17.49 9.01 -0.01
CA HIS A 168 18.16 7.71 -0.03
C HIS A 168 17.18 6.52 0.07
N PHE A 169 16.06 6.66 0.80
CA PHE A 169 14.99 5.66 0.82
C PHE A 169 14.27 5.61 -0.52
N ARG A 170 13.96 6.77 -1.12
CA ARG A 170 13.40 6.83 -2.48
C ARG A 170 14.31 6.13 -3.48
N ASP A 171 15.61 6.38 -3.43
CA ASP A 171 16.57 5.78 -4.36
C ASP A 171 16.69 4.26 -4.14
N GLN A 172 16.56 3.78 -2.90
CA GLN A 172 16.47 2.35 -2.60
C GLN A 172 15.21 1.73 -3.19
N VAL A 173 14.03 2.36 -3.01
CA VAL A 173 12.77 1.89 -3.59
C VAL A 173 12.86 1.85 -5.12
N ASN A 174 13.35 2.92 -5.75
CA ASN A 174 13.51 2.99 -7.20
C ASN A 174 14.38 1.84 -7.74
N LYS A 175 15.46 1.47 -7.05
CA LYS A 175 16.28 0.32 -7.42
C LYS A 175 15.52 -1.01 -7.32
N LEU A 176 14.60 -1.15 -6.36
CA LEU A 176 13.81 -2.37 -6.18
C LEU A 176 12.72 -2.53 -7.24
N ILE A 177 12.29 -1.44 -7.87
CA ILE A 177 11.20 -1.43 -8.86
C ILE A 177 11.66 -1.07 -10.27
N SER A 178 12.95 -1.14 -10.57
CA SER A 178 13.50 -0.75 -11.88
C SER A 178 12.91 -1.50 -13.06
N ASP A 179 12.33 -2.69 -12.83
CA ASP A 179 11.59 -3.45 -13.86
C ASP A 179 10.38 -2.65 -14.40
N TYR A 180 9.85 -1.70 -13.62
CA TYR A 180 8.75 -0.80 -13.97
C TYR A 180 9.21 0.50 -14.63
N ASP A 181 10.51 0.72 -14.81
CA ASP A 181 11.02 1.89 -15.56
C ASP A 181 10.68 1.77 -17.05
N GLY A 182 10.00 2.77 -17.60
CA GLY A 182 9.62 2.77 -19.00
C GLY A 182 8.69 3.92 -19.38
N GLU A 183 8.26 3.90 -20.64
CA GLU A 183 7.25 4.82 -21.15
C GLU A 183 5.86 4.41 -20.65
N VAL A 184 5.08 5.39 -20.18
CA VAL A 184 3.68 5.18 -19.81
C VAL A 184 2.85 5.13 -21.09
N VAL A 185 2.47 3.92 -21.52
CA VAL A 185 1.68 3.71 -22.74
C VAL A 185 0.16 3.78 -22.52
N GLY A 186 -0.29 3.90 -21.27
CA GLY A 186 -1.70 4.02 -20.92
C GLY A 186 -1.92 4.47 -19.48
N ASN A 187 -2.97 5.25 -19.25
CA ASN A 187 -3.39 5.70 -17.93
C ASN A 187 -4.92 5.74 -17.86
N GLN A 188 -5.50 5.11 -16.85
CA GLN A 188 -6.94 5.01 -16.68
C GLN A 188 -7.33 5.35 -15.24
N PRO A 189 -7.84 6.56 -14.97
CA PRO A 189 -8.35 6.90 -13.65
C PRO A 189 -9.73 6.26 -13.42
N TYR A 190 -9.94 5.72 -12.23
CA TYR A 190 -11.23 5.16 -11.83
C TYR A 190 -11.72 5.78 -10.53
N MET A 191 -12.99 6.19 -10.55
CA MET A 191 -13.69 6.62 -9.35
C MET A 191 -14.56 5.46 -8.87
N LEU A 192 -14.26 4.95 -7.67
CA LEU A 192 -15.12 3.99 -7.00
C LEU A 192 -16.36 4.72 -6.50
N ARG A 193 -17.53 4.27 -6.96
CA ARG A 193 -18.83 4.75 -6.47
C ARG A 193 -19.40 3.66 -5.58
N ASP A 194 -19.69 3.97 -4.33
CA ASP A 194 -20.60 3.16 -3.53
C ASP A 194 -21.96 3.20 -4.23
N LYS A 195 -22.47 2.02 -4.57
CA LYS A 195 -23.87 1.82 -4.97
C LYS A 195 -24.51 0.91 -3.96
#